data_AF-A0A7S4RRE7-F1
#
_entry.id   AF-A0A7S4RRE7-F1
#
_cell.length_a   1.000
_cell.length_b   1.000
_cell.length_c   1.000
_cell.angle_alpha   90.00
_cell.angle_beta   90.00
_cell.angle_gamma   90.00
#
_symmetry.space_group_name_H-M   'P 1'
#
loop_
_entity.id
_entity.type
_entity.pdbx_description
1 polymer ?
#
loop_
_entity_poly.entity_id
_entity_poly.type
_entity_poly.pdbx_seq_one_letter_code
_entity_poly.pdbx_strand_id
1 'polypeptide(L)'
;MISISGIFVCLLTFSSTNIVAGTTEQPSVPRLRGLEENSNGKNNGKQGNFNMKKPCTVLVRAELRIPSSNGVAESESDETLVCEVDPEDADGKTNMLAKLNMDSTQQQQLMELIRMGEVESGLSTYFDPDAIVSQEGIFVPSGKAVAMHKKEKKDNGKGKKNSRRELQYLNGENRAGTKNYLVVRITDGDDKVRPEDAATMSDDVFGTAIDPINLKSQMEACSYNKLIVEPADLPEDKKAAAGVLEITVEAKLDSINGVDLVENAVTQKIQDELGITLPGDFDQVLYIVEDCYVGDCGYAAYAYYNHWRSLYRAQYYKHTGVLMHEIGHNLGMAHSGGLDGATYTDHTGLMGNPLYGDDLGRMCFNPAKSAFIGWYDDKIITIDLRQSHSQVHRLYGISDYGSSSSSLVNIRLETGLNEDYYVGFNRATGINEQNDEADNEVTITKAQNTFSFSYQSRLQAHLIQGESKALDPIGSRTFTITAETININADPSYADVCITDTGNCDANPPSPTTVTPTPAPTSACDDMAGWTDSYGDSCDWYEQYDSTGCPSYGEYWANPDTGVTPNMACCWCGGGSSLTSSPALRPTLSPTSAPTLSPTSAPTSAPTSAPTSAPT
;
A
#
# COMPACT_ATOMS: atom_id res chain seq x y z
N MET A 1 8.73 77.69 -32.10
CA MET A 1 7.29 78.02 -32.20
C MET A 1 6.60 77.19 -31.12
N ILE A 2 6.04 77.80 -30.07
CA ILE A 2 4.57 77.96 -29.82
C ILE A 2 3.90 76.58 -29.58
N SER A 3 3.18 76.24 -28.48
CA SER A 3 2.64 76.93 -27.28
C SER A 3 2.49 75.88 -26.13
N ILE A 4 2.52 76.17 -24.82
CA ILE A 4 1.47 76.75 -23.92
C ILE A 4 0.13 75.97 -24.01
N SER A 5 -0.50 75.41 -22.95
CA SER A 5 -0.35 75.50 -21.46
C SER A 5 -0.57 74.09 -20.81
N GLY A 6 -0.86 73.84 -19.51
CA GLY A 6 -1.26 74.68 -18.37
C GLY A 6 -1.38 73.93 -17.02
N ILE A 7 -1.47 74.71 -15.93
CA ILE A 7 -1.44 74.27 -14.53
C ILE A 7 -2.87 74.18 -13.95
N PHE A 8 -3.13 73.18 -13.11
CA PHE A 8 -4.20 73.25 -12.11
C PHE A 8 -3.72 72.72 -10.76
N VAL A 9 -3.70 73.60 -9.75
CA VAL A 9 -3.44 73.28 -8.35
C VAL A 9 -4.79 73.21 -7.64
N CYS A 10 -5.04 72.16 -6.86
CA CYS A 10 -6.17 72.11 -5.94
C CYS A 10 -5.69 71.63 -4.56
N LEU A 11 -5.64 72.55 -3.60
CA LEU A 11 -5.47 72.20 -2.19
C LEU A 11 -6.79 71.63 -1.65
N LEU A 12 -6.75 70.47 -0.99
CA LEU A 12 -7.73 70.09 0.03
C LEU A 12 -7.03 69.45 1.24
N THR A 13 -6.94 70.27 2.29
CA THR A 13 -6.89 69.95 3.73
C THR A 13 -6.77 68.47 4.14
N PHE A 14 -5.64 68.11 4.76
CA PHE A 14 -5.58 66.95 5.66
C PHE A 14 -6.27 67.28 6.99
N SER A 15 -7.32 66.53 7.31
CA SER A 15 -7.89 66.47 8.67
C SER A 15 -7.25 65.32 9.43
N SER A 16 -6.67 65.61 10.59
CA SER A 16 -6.06 64.59 11.46
C SER A 16 -7.14 63.84 12.25
N THR A 17 -7.47 62.62 11.81
CA THR A 17 -8.22 61.63 12.60
C THR A 17 -7.29 60.53 13.08
N ASN A 18 -7.28 60.29 14.40
CA ASN A 18 -6.46 59.27 15.03
C ASN A 18 -6.80 57.87 14.50
N ILE A 19 -5.82 57.20 13.87
CA ILE A 19 -5.85 55.75 13.71
C ILE A 19 -5.24 55.16 14.97
N VAL A 20 -6.08 54.49 15.77
CA VAL A 20 -5.62 53.67 16.89
C VAL A 20 -4.80 52.53 16.30
N ALA A 21 -3.59 52.32 16.83
CA ALA A 21 -2.77 51.16 16.48
C ALA A 21 -3.45 49.87 16.98
N GLY A 22 -4.29 49.28 16.13
CA GLY A 22 -4.72 47.90 16.29
C GLY A 22 -3.52 47.01 16.00
N THR A 23 -3.04 46.29 17.02
CA THR A 23 -2.06 45.22 16.86
C THR A 23 -2.70 44.10 16.06
N THR A 24 -2.39 44.01 14.77
CA THR A 24 -2.61 42.78 13.99
C THR A 24 -1.66 41.73 14.52
N GLU A 25 -2.17 40.79 15.30
CA GLU A 25 -1.45 39.55 15.60
C GLU A 25 -1.19 38.83 14.29
N GLN A 26 0.08 38.48 14.04
CA GLN A 26 0.44 37.57 12.96
C GLN A 26 -0.09 36.16 13.30
N PRO A 27 -0.61 35.41 12.31
CA PRO A 27 -1.07 34.04 12.52
C PRO A 27 0.12 33.12 12.80
N SER A 28 0.40 32.89 14.08
CA SER A 28 1.60 32.18 14.52
C SER A 28 1.71 30.77 13.91
N VAL A 29 2.92 30.47 13.40
CA VAL A 29 3.29 29.13 12.89
C VAL A 29 2.78 28.05 13.85
N PRO A 30 2.01 27.04 13.38
CA PRO A 30 1.41 26.05 14.26
C PRO A 30 2.49 25.13 14.83
N ARG A 31 2.88 25.43 16.06
CA ARG A 31 3.80 24.65 16.86
C ARG A 31 3.01 23.61 17.65
N LEU A 32 3.64 22.45 17.88
CA LEU A 32 3.21 21.51 18.91
C LEU A 32 3.27 22.19 20.28
N ARG A 33 2.48 21.68 21.21
CA ARG A 33 2.00 22.38 22.41
C ARG A 33 2.98 23.31 23.13
N GLY A 34 2.52 24.55 23.37
CA GLY A 34 3.06 25.47 24.38
C GLY A 34 4.18 26.44 23.97
N LEU A 35 4.60 26.46 22.70
CA LEU A 35 5.86 27.09 22.30
C LEU A 35 5.70 28.48 21.64
N GLU A 36 5.02 29.41 22.30
CA GLU A 36 5.07 30.83 21.95
C GLU A 36 6.48 31.41 22.13
N GLU A 37 7.04 32.02 21.08
CA GLU A 37 8.20 32.92 21.26
C GLU A 37 7.72 34.24 21.86
N ASN A 38 8.06 34.43 23.12
CA ASN A 38 7.47 35.45 23.97
C ASN A 38 8.01 36.85 23.63
N SER A 39 7.36 37.53 22.68
CA SER A 39 7.71 38.88 22.22
C SER A 39 7.35 39.99 23.21
N ASN A 40 6.60 39.69 24.29
CA ASN A 40 6.20 40.66 25.31
C ASN A 40 6.42 40.14 26.73
N GLY A 41 7.62 40.42 27.27
CA GLY A 41 7.99 39.99 28.62
C GLY A 41 7.11 40.59 29.74
N LYS A 42 6.08 39.84 30.17
CA LYS A 42 5.49 39.90 31.52
C LYS A 42 4.61 38.68 31.87
N ASN A 43 5.05 37.97 32.91
CA ASN A 43 4.31 37.02 33.78
C ASN A 43 4.00 35.58 33.28
N ASN A 44 4.79 34.65 33.85
CA ASN A 44 4.36 33.36 34.41
C ASN A 44 3.56 32.36 33.55
N GLY A 45 4.23 31.76 32.56
CA GLY A 45 3.87 30.45 32.00
C GLY A 45 5.09 29.76 31.38
N LYS A 46 5.71 28.80 32.09
CA LYS A 46 6.72 27.89 31.51
C LYS A 46 6.02 26.62 31.02
N GLN A 47 6.20 26.26 29.75
CA GLN A 47 6.08 24.90 29.18
C GLN A 47 6.42 25.02 27.67
N GLY A 48 7.60 24.65 27.16
CA GLY A 48 8.63 23.78 27.72
C GLY A 48 8.24 22.31 27.55
N ASN A 49 9.13 21.51 26.97
CA ASN A 49 8.98 20.09 26.67
C ASN A 49 8.14 19.32 27.69
N PHE A 50 7.19 18.50 27.23
CA PHE A 50 6.21 17.85 28.09
C PHE A 50 6.09 16.35 27.80
N ASN A 51 5.66 15.59 28.81
CA ASN A 51 5.41 14.15 28.67
C ASN A 51 4.14 13.89 27.85
N MET A 52 4.22 12.94 26.92
CA MET A 52 3.12 12.43 26.11
C MET A 52 1.96 11.94 26.98
N LYS A 53 0.72 12.29 26.62
CA LYS A 53 -0.50 12.03 27.42
C LYS A 53 -1.46 11.08 26.73
N LYS A 54 -1.39 11.00 25.40
CA LYS A 54 -2.24 10.16 24.56
C LYS A 54 -1.41 9.36 23.55
N PRO A 55 -1.91 8.19 23.11
CA PRO A 55 -1.31 7.48 21.99
C PRO A 55 -1.33 8.32 20.71
N CYS A 56 -0.23 8.31 19.96
CA CYS A 56 -0.15 8.88 18.62
C CYS A 56 -0.28 7.76 17.56
N THR A 57 -0.79 8.07 16.37
CA THR A 57 -0.83 7.08 15.27
C THR A 57 0.55 7.02 14.63
N VAL A 58 1.13 5.84 14.54
CA VAL A 58 2.44 5.63 13.89
C VAL A 58 2.26 5.69 12.38
N LEU A 59 3.10 6.48 11.73
CA LEU A 59 3.19 6.62 10.29
C LEU A 59 4.62 6.34 9.84
N VAL A 60 4.75 5.62 8.72
CA VAL A 60 6.03 5.50 8.01
C VAL A 60 6.01 6.48 6.86
N ARG A 61 6.96 7.42 6.85
CA ARG A 61 7.30 8.26 5.70
C ARG A 61 8.36 7.52 4.88
N ALA A 62 8.12 7.33 3.59
CA ALA A 62 9.08 6.78 2.65
C ALA A 62 9.52 7.87 1.67
N GLU A 63 10.84 8.05 1.51
CA GLU A 63 11.48 9.15 0.77
C GLU A 63 12.14 8.66 -0.51
N LEU A 64 11.49 8.84 -1.68
CA LEU A 64 12.06 8.46 -2.96
C LEU A 64 13.38 9.22 -3.22
N ARG A 65 14.51 8.51 -3.13
CA ARG A 65 15.84 9.10 -3.30
C ARG A 65 16.21 9.37 -4.75
N ILE A 66 16.83 10.53 -4.97
CA ILE A 66 17.43 10.91 -6.25
C ILE A 66 18.71 10.10 -6.46
N PRO A 67 18.87 9.40 -7.59
CA PRO A 67 20.10 8.66 -7.90
C PRO A 67 21.32 9.60 -7.94
N SER A 68 22.16 9.57 -6.90
CA SER A 68 23.36 10.42 -6.84
C SER A 68 24.44 9.91 -7.80
N SER A 69 25.06 10.81 -8.56
CA SER A 69 26.16 10.50 -9.48
C SER A 69 27.46 10.07 -8.79
N ASN A 70 27.49 10.05 -7.45
CA ASN A 70 28.66 9.80 -6.62
C ASN A 70 28.61 8.49 -5.81
N GLY A 71 27.54 7.68 -5.93
CA GLY A 71 27.46 6.36 -5.28
C GLY A 71 27.59 6.43 -3.75
N VAL A 72 26.97 7.42 -3.12
CA VAL A 72 26.89 7.50 -1.65
C VAL A 72 26.15 6.25 -1.15
N ALA A 73 26.72 5.58 -0.14
CA ALA A 73 26.23 4.30 0.32
C ALA A 73 24.78 4.36 0.84
N GLU A 74 24.01 3.31 0.53
CA GLU A 74 22.62 3.08 0.95
C GLU A 74 22.49 2.76 2.46
N SER A 75 23.15 3.54 3.33
CA SER A 75 23.30 3.24 4.75
C SER A 75 22.40 4.04 5.69
N GLU A 76 21.72 5.07 5.20
CA GLU A 76 20.65 5.76 5.94
C GLU A 76 19.30 5.28 5.43
N SER A 77 18.37 4.88 6.31
CA SER A 77 17.07 4.35 5.89
C SER A 77 16.23 5.41 5.18
N ASP A 78 15.70 5.06 4.01
CA ASP A 78 14.77 5.88 3.22
C ASP A 78 13.37 5.96 3.86
N GLU A 79 13.17 5.23 4.96
CA GLU A 79 11.97 5.22 5.77
C GLU A 79 12.23 5.95 7.10
N THR A 80 11.40 6.96 7.40
CA THR A 80 11.40 7.70 8.68
C THR A 80 10.10 7.45 9.44
N LEU A 81 10.23 7.21 10.74
CA LEU A 81 9.11 7.02 11.66
C LEU A 81 8.59 8.36 12.17
N VAL A 82 7.32 8.62 11.94
CA VAL A 82 6.61 9.85 12.33
C VAL A 82 5.35 9.46 13.09
N CYS A 83 4.88 10.32 13.99
CA CYS A 83 3.61 10.13 14.68
C CYS A 83 2.63 11.24 14.37
N GLU A 84 1.39 10.89 14.02
CA GLU A 84 0.25 11.80 14.07
C GLU A 84 -0.19 11.94 15.53
N VAL A 85 0.03 13.12 16.10
CA VAL A 85 -0.16 13.43 17.52
C VAL A 85 -1.65 13.63 17.83
N ASP A 86 -2.14 13.01 18.92
CA ASP A 86 -3.53 13.22 19.37
C ASP A 86 -3.74 14.70 19.74
N PRO A 87 -4.91 15.31 19.41
CA PRO A 87 -5.18 16.72 19.68
C PRO A 87 -4.97 17.18 21.13
N GLU A 88 -5.06 16.30 22.14
CA GLU A 88 -4.78 16.69 23.55
C GLU A 88 -3.31 17.09 23.77
N ASP A 89 -2.39 16.56 22.96
CA ASP A 89 -0.96 16.86 22.95
C ASP A 89 -0.56 17.85 21.82
N ALA A 90 -1.47 18.18 20.91
CA ALA A 90 -1.26 19.10 19.79
C ALA A 90 -2.08 20.41 19.86
N ASP A 91 -2.34 20.93 21.07
CA ASP A 91 -3.13 22.17 21.32
C ASP A 91 -4.52 22.18 20.64
N GLY A 92 -5.17 21.02 20.57
CA GLY A 92 -6.47 20.84 19.94
C GLY A 92 -6.44 20.75 18.41
N LYS A 93 -5.27 20.87 17.78
CA LYS A 93 -5.10 20.73 16.33
C LYS A 93 -5.10 19.26 15.92
N THR A 94 -5.54 19.00 14.70
CA THR A 94 -5.64 17.67 14.09
C THR A 94 -4.61 17.51 12.97
N ASN A 95 -4.26 16.26 12.64
CA ASN A 95 -3.30 15.90 11.58
C ASN A 95 -1.87 16.45 11.79
N MET A 96 -1.51 16.80 13.03
CA MET A 96 -0.20 17.31 13.38
C MET A 96 0.82 16.18 13.51
N LEU A 97 1.94 16.31 12.83
CA LEU A 97 3.04 15.36 12.78
C LEU A 97 4.16 15.71 13.75
N ALA A 98 4.82 14.67 14.25
CA ALA A 98 6.05 14.73 15.01
C ALA A 98 6.92 13.50 14.74
N LYS A 99 8.15 13.69 14.23
CA LYS A 99 9.16 12.63 14.12
C LYS A 99 9.32 11.85 15.43
N LEU A 100 9.42 10.52 15.35
CA LEU A 100 9.76 9.65 16.47
C LEU A 100 11.28 9.55 16.59
N ASN A 101 11.86 10.24 17.58
CA ASN A 101 13.28 10.20 17.88
C ASN A 101 13.57 9.06 18.88
N MET A 102 14.14 7.97 18.36
CA MET A 102 14.46 6.73 19.09
C MET A 102 15.97 6.46 19.06
N ASP A 103 16.48 5.58 19.94
CA ASP A 103 17.83 5.04 19.77
C ASP A 103 17.90 3.99 18.64
N SER A 104 19.11 3.68 18.16
CA SER A 104 19.31 2.77 17.01
C SER A 104 18.77 1.36 17.24
N THR A 105 18.72 0.88 18.49
CA THR A 105 18.17 -0.45 18.83
C THR A 105 16.66 -0.42 18.73
N GLN A 106 16.04 0.62 19.31
CA GLN A 106 14.60 0.85 19.26
C GLN A 106 14.11 1.04 17.81
N GLN A 107 14.84 1.82 17.01
CA GLN A 107 14.55 2.01 15.59
C GLN A 107 14.64 0.68 14.83
N GLN A 108 15.72 -0.09 14.99
CA GLN A 108 15.86 -1.40 14.33
C GLN A 108 14.75 -2.38 14.73
N GLN A 109 14.40 -2.45 16.02
CA GLN A 109 13.29 -3.27 16.51
C GLN A 109 11.97 -2.88 15.85
N LEU A 110 11.66 -1.58 15.80
CA LEU A 110 10.40 -1.09 15.23
C LEU A 110 10.34 -1.28 13.71
N MET A 111 11.43 -1.07 12.99
CA MET A 111 11.50 -1.35 11.56
C MET A 111 11.35 -2.86 11.27
N GLU A 112 11.84 -3.74 12.16
CA GLU A 112 11.60 -5.17 12.04
C GLU A 112 10.15 -5.55 12.36
N LEU A 113 9.52 -4.96 13.39
CA LEU A 113 8.09 -5.15 13.67
C LEU A 113 7.20 -4.67 12.51
N ILE A 114 7.60 -3.59 11.83
CA ILE A 114 6.97 -3.16 10.58
C ILE A 114 7.19 -4.24 9.52
N ARG A 115 8.43 -4.66 9.24
CA ARG A 115 8.72 -5.73 8.27
C ARG A 115 8.05 -7.06 8.55
N MET A 116 7.69 -7.36 9.80
CA MET A 116 6.95 -8.57 10.19
C MET A 116 5.42 -8.40 10.14
N GLY A 117 4.92 -7.18 9.91
CA GLY A 117 3.49 -6.85 9.94
C GLY A 117 2.87 -6.86 11.33
N GLU A 118 3.67 -6.78 12.38
CA GLU A 118 3.20 -6.53 13.75
C GLU A 118 2.84 -5.05 13.96
N VAL A 119 3.43 -4.15 13.15
CA VAL A 119 3.17 -2.71 13.14
C VAL A 119 2.79 -2.25 11.73
N GLU A 120 1.62 -1.62 11.61
CA GLU A 120 1.04 -1.19 10.33
C GLU A 120 0.91 0.34 10.32
N SER A 121 1.52 1.02 9.34
CA SER A 121 1.42 2.49 9.21
C SER A 121 -0.05 2.95 9.10
N GLY A 122 -0.42 3.98 9.86
CA GLY A 122 -1.78 4.52 9.94
C GLY A 122 -2.74 3.73 10.86
N LEU A 123 -2.38 2.48 11.19
CA LEU A 123 -3.22 1.48 11.84
C LEU A 123 -2.66 1.03 13.21
N SER A 124 -1.39 1.29 13.49
CA SER A 124 -0.76 1.12 14.79
C SER A 124 -0.62 2.45 15.54
N THR A 125 -0.58 2.37 16.86
CA THR A 125 -0.35 3.51 17.76
C THR A 125 0.83 3.26 18.70
N TYR A 126 1.54 4.35 19.00
CA TYR A 126 2.61 4.39 19.99
C TYR A 126 2.15 5.16 21.23
N PHE A 127 2.51 4.71 22.42
CA PHE A 127 2.34 5.49 23.64
C PHE A 127 3.43 5.20 24.66
N ASP A 128 4.03 6.26 25.20
CA ASP A 128 4.90 6.16 26.36
C ASP A 128 4.74 7.42 27.24
N PRO A 129 4.26 7.31 28.49
CA PRO A 129 4.09 8.46 29.39
C PRO A 129 5.41 9.09 29.86
N ASP A 130 6.57 8.47 29.57
CA ASP A 130 7.90 9.02 29.81
C ASP A 130 8.51 9.68 28.55
N ALA A 131 7.89 9.51 27.37
CA ALA A 131 8.36 10.13 26.13
C ALA A 131 8.09 11.64 26.13
N ILE A 132 9.08 12.41 25.65
CA ILE A 132 9.09 13.86 25.71
C ILE A 132 8.72 14.44 24.35
N VAL A 133 7.61 15.15 24.28
CA VAL A 133 7.15 15.87 23.08
C VAL A 133 7.77 17.27 23.05
N SER A 134 8.33 17.66 21.90
CA SER A 134 8.85 19.00 21.62
C SER A 134 8.61 19.41 20.16
N GLN A 135 9.09 20.60 19.76
CA GLN A 135 9.11 21.04 18.36
C GLN A 135 9.97 20.18 17.43
N GLU A 136 10.95 19.45 17.97
CA GLU A 136 11.89 18.61 17.21
C GLU A 136 11.41 17.15 17.10
N GLY A 137 10.21 16.86 17.61
CA GLY A 137 9.59 15.53 17.58
C GLY A 137 9.26 14.98 18.97
N ILE A 138 9.02 13.68 19.02
CA ILE A 138 8.77 12.89 20.24
C ILE A 138 10.03 12.10 20.56
N PHE A 139 10.63 12.37 21.72
CA PHE A 139 11.86 11.73 22.18
C PHE A 139 11.53 10.55 23.09
N VAL A 140 11.83 9.35 22.60
CA VAL A 140 11.62 8.09 23.32
C VAL A 140 12.76 7.85 24.32
N PRO A 141 12.48 7.42 25.56
CA PRO A 141 13.55 7.08 26.51
C PRO A 141 14.39 5.89 26.00
N SER A 142 15.69 6.11 25.82
CA SER A 142 16.61 5.09 25.30
C SER A 142 16.65 3.83 26.18
N GLY A 143 16.79 2.66 25.56
CA GLY A 143 16.84 1.35 26.21
C GLY A 143 15.52 0.85 26.79
N LYS A 144 14.41 1.60 26.63
CA LYS A 144 13.06 1.15 26.97
C LYS A 144 12.47 0.36 25.79
N ALA A 145 11.75 -0.72 26.07
CA ALA A 145 11.06 -1.49 25.03
C ALA A 145 9.98 -0.62 24.36
N VAL A 146 9.97 -0.60 23.02
CA VAL A 146 8.97 0.14 22.24
C VAL A 146 7.68 -0.67 22.22
N ALA A 147 6.69 -0.27 23.02
CA ALA A 147 5.36 -0.87 22.99
C ALA A 147 4.52 -0.23 21.87
N MET A 148 4.13 -1.04 20.89
CA MET A 148 3.15 -0.67 19.87
C MET A 148 1.83 -1.38 20.14
N HIS A 149 0.74 -0.68 19.83
CA HIS A 149 -0.61 -1.19 19.95
C HIS A 149 -1.32 -1.10 18.60
N LYS A 150 -2.30 -1.98 18.34
CA LYS A 150 -3.24 -1.72 17.24
C LYS A 150 -4.18 -0.58 17.67
N LYS A 151 -4.53 0.30 16.74
CA LYS A 151 -5.36 1.48 16.99
C LYS A 151 -6.72 1.05 17.53
N GLU A 152 -7.04 1.47 18.76
CA GLU A 152 -8.32 1.13 19.37
C GLU A 152 -9.48 1.80 18.60
N LYS A 153 -10.46 1.00 18.16
CA LYS A 153 -11.70 1.52 17.57
C LYS A 153 -12.46 2.34 18.61
N LYS A 154 -12.27 3.68 18.59
CA LYS A 154 -13.09 4.63 19.37
C LYS A 154 -14.53 4.59 18.84
N ASP A 155 -15.38 3.72 19.40
CA ASP A 155 -16.84 3.67 19.15
C ASP A 155 -17.58 4.84 19.81
N ASN A 156 -17.10 6.05 19.52
CA ASN A 156 -17.78 7.29 19.82
C ASN A 156 -18.47 7.73 18.53
N GLY A 157 -19.79 7.53 18.45
CA GLY A 157 -20.64 7.72 17.25
C GLY A 157 -20.68 9.10 16.58
N LYS A 158 -19.70 9.97 16.85
CA LYS A 158 -19.40 11.23 16.16
C LYS A 158 -18.23 11.12 15.16
N GLY A 159 -17.45 10.02 15.17
CA GLY A 159 -16.22 9.86 14.37
C GLY A 159 -16.33 9.13 13.01
N LYS A 160 -17.53 9.07 12.41
CA LYS A 160 -17.85 8.13 11.29
C LYS A 160 -17.01 8.25 10.00
N LYS A 161 -16.29 9.35 9.75
CA LYS A 161 -15.44 9.49 8.54
C LYS A 161 -14.05 8.87 8.73
N ASN A 162 -13.36 9.14 9.84
CA ASN A 162 -11.98 8.65 10.04
C ASN A 162 -11.95 7.12 10.21
N SER A 163 -12.91 6.53 10.93
CA SER A 163 -13.03 5.07 11.03
C SER A 163 -13.36 4.40 9.70
N ARG A 164 -14.10 5.08 8.81
CA ARG A 164 -14.35 4.61 7.45
C ARG A 164 -13.07 4.62 6.61
N ARG A 165 -12.22 5.62 6.77
CA ARG A 165 -10.94 5.73 6.05
C ARG A 165 -9.95 4.65 6.48
N GLU A 166 -9.89 4.40 7.79
CA GLU A 166 -9.12 3.30 8.38
C GLU A 166 -9.58 1.94 7.80
N LEU A 167 -10.90 1.72 7.71
CA LEU A 167 -11.50 0.56 7.04
C LEU A 167 -11.22 0.53 5.52
N GLN A 168 -11.17 1.68 4.84
CA GLN A 168 -10.84 1.73 3.41
C GLN A 168 -9.41 1.28 3.10
N TYR A 169 -8.44 1.62 3.96
CA TYR A 169 -7.07 1.11 3.85
C TYR A 169 -6.99 -0.38 4.17
N LEU A 170 -7.67 -0.83 5.23
CA LEU A 170 -7.73 -2.24 5.64
C LEU A 170 -8.39 -3.14 4.58
N ASN A 171 -9.46 -2.66 3.94
CA ASN A 171 -10.26 -3.42 2.97
C ASN A 171 -9.83 -3.21 1.51
N GLY A 172 -8.85 -2.34 1.24
CA GLY A 172 -8.43 -1.99 -0.13
C GLY A 172 -9.41 -1.10 -0.92
N GLU A 173 -10.50 -0.62 -0.31
CA GLU A 173 -11.46 0.31 -0.95
C GLU A 173 -10.80 1.65 -1.38
N ASN A 174 -9.64 2.00 -0.81
CA ASN A 174 -8.84 3.14 -1.25
C ASN A 174 -8.17 2.92 -2.62
N ARG A 175 -8.04 1.67 -3.09
CA ARG A 175 -7.29 1.30 -4.31
C ARG A 175 -8.14 1.37 -5.59
N ALA A 176 -9.46 1.58 -5.49
CA ALA A 176 -10.38 1.63 -6.63
C ALA A 176 -11.52 2.65 -6.46
N GLY A 177 -12.26 2.90 -7.55
CA GLY A 177 -13.32 3.90 -7.66
C GLY A 177 -12.80 5.29 -8.03
N THR A 178 -13.71 6.27 -8.10
CA THR A 178 -13.34 7.68 -8.27
C THR A 178 -12.80 8.26 -6.97
N LYS A 179 -11.69 9.00 -7.08
CA LYS A 179 -10.95 9.60 -5.97
C LYS A 179 -10.67 11.07 -6.24
N ASN A 180 -10.90 11.93 -5.26
CA ASN A 180 -10.66 13.38 -5.37
C ASN A 180 -9.26 13.75 -4.87
N TYR A 181 -8.45 14.37 -5.72
CA TYR A 181 -7.05 14.70 -5.44
C TYR A 181 -6.90 16.23 -5.32
N LEU A 182 -6.40 16.70 -4.18
CA LEU A 182 -6.07 18.11 -3.95
C LEU A 182 -4.58 18.33 -4.17
N VAL A 183 -4.23 19.26 -5.05
CA VAL A 183 -2.87 19.78 -5.23
C VAL A 183 -2.74 21.09 -4.48
N VAL A 184 -1.68 21.25 -3.70
CA VAL A 184 -1.42 22.45 -2.89
C VAL A 184 -0.11 23.08 -3.32
N ARG A 185 -0.19 24.24 -3.98
CA ARG A 185 0.96 25.07 -4.37
C ARG A 185 1.33 25.96 -3.19
N ILE A 186 2.49 25.71 -2.59
CA ILE A 186 2.90 26.34 -1.32
C ILE A 186 3.88 27.47 -1.58
N THR A 187 3.56 28.66 -1.04
CA THR A 187 4.52 29.74 -0.83
C THR A 187 5.00 29.71 0.62
N ASP A 188 6.31 29.68 0.84
CA ASP A 188 6.90 29.62 2.19
C ASP A 188 7.17 31.02 2.81
N GLY A 189 7.68 31.02 4.05
CA GLY A 189 7.98 32.23 4.82
C GLY A 189 9.16 33.08 4.32
N ASP A 190 9.80 32.70 3.20
CA ASP A 190 10.81 33.48 2.48
C ASP A 190 10.32 33.87 1.07
N ASP A 191 9.00 33.91 0.86
CA ASP A 191 8.31 34.18 -0.40
C ASP A 191 8.71 33.21 -1.54
N LYS A 192 9.09 31.96 -1.19
CA LYS A 192 9.49 30.95 -2.17
C LYS A 192 8.31 30.10 -2.61
N VAL A 193 8.12 29.98 -3.92
CA VAL A 193 7.08 29.18 -4.57
C VAL A 193 7.57 28.71 -5.93
N ARG A 194 7.12 27.52 -6.37
CA ARG A 194 7.38 27.02 -7.73
C ARG A 194 7.01 28.07 -8.79
N PRO A 195 7.84 28.30 -9.82
CA PRO A 195 7.57 29.31 -10.85
C PRO A 195 6.39 28.94 -11.76
N GLU A 196 6.05 27.66 -11.87
CA GLU A 196 4.84 27.18 -12.56
C GLU A 196 3.57 27.70 -11.86
N ASP A 197 2.56 28.08 -12.64
CA ASP A 197 1.28 28.56 -12.12
C ASP A 197 0.30 27.41 -11.82
N ALA A 198 -0.80 27.72 -11.12
CA ALA A 198 -1.80 26.71 -10.77
C ALA A 198 -2.42 25.99 -11.97
N ALA A 199 -2.55 26.65 -13.13
CA ALA A 199 -3.10 26.03 -14.33
C ALA A 199 -2.13 24.99 -14.90
N THR A 200 -0.83 25.31 -14.92
CA THR A 200 0.24 24.38 -15.31
C THR A 200 0.25 23.18 -14.36
N MET A 201 0.25 23.39 -13.04
CA MET A 201 0.21 22.29 -12.06
C MET A 201 -1.05 21.42 -12.16
N SER A 202 -2.17 21.99 -12.61
CA SER A 202 -3.40 21.26 -12.87
C SER A 202 -3.28 20.38 -14.12
N ASP A 203 -2.56 20.84 -15.16
CA ASP A 203 -2.24 20.03 -16.35
C ASP A 203 -1.25 18.91 -16.01
N ASP A 204 -0.12 19.24 -15.38
CA ASP A 204 0.95 18.32 -14.97
C ASP A 204 0.45 17.11 -14.12
N VAL A 205 -0.64 17.28 -13.36
CA VAL A 205 -1.20 16.24 -12.48
C VAL A 205 -2.47 15.59 -13.05
N PHE A 206 -3.31 16.34 -13.78
CA PHE A 206 -4.64 15.88 -14.21
C PHE A 206 -4.92 15.93 -15.72
N GLY A 207 -3.99 16.40 -16.56
CA GLY A 207 -4.18 16.50 -18.01
C GLY A 207 -5.32 17.45 -18.41
N THR A 208 -5.47 18.59 -17.71
CA THR A 208 -6.58 19.53 -17.93
C THR A 208 -6.49 20.35 -19.22
N ALA A 209 -5.34 20.35 -19.90
CA ALA A 209 -5.12 21.07 -21.15
C ALA A 209 -4.40 20.23 -22.21
N ILE A 210 -3.07 20.08 -22.16
CA ILE A 210 -2.28 19.44 -23.23
C ILE A 210 -1.30 18.36 -22.76
N ASP A 211 -1.11 18.18 -21.46
CA ASP A 211 -0.26 17.13 -20.90
C ASP A 211 -0.78 15.72 -21.34
N PRO A 212 0.04 14.93 -22.07
CA PRO A 212 -0.31 13.58 -22.51
C PRO A 212 -0.02 12.45 -21.51
N ILE A 213 0.82 12.65 -20.48
CA ILE A 213 1.32 11.59 -19.56
C ILE A 213 1.52 12.18 -18.15
N ASN A 214 0.39 12.39 -17.47
CA ASN A 214 0.22 12.86 -16.09
C ASN A 214 -0.26 11.73 -15.15
N LEU A 215 -0.26 11.99 -13.84
CA LEU A 215 -0.76 11.06 -12.80
C LEU A 215 -2.16 10.52 -13.09
N LYS A 216 -3.13 11.37 -13.46
CA LYS A 216 -4.49 10.92 -13.81
C LYS A 216 -4.44 9.91 -14.94
N SER A 217 -3.85 10.30 -16.07
CA SER A 217 -3.81 9.49 -17.29
C SER A 217 -3.19 8.11 -17.05
N GLN A 218 -2.09 8.02 -16.30
CA GLN A 218 -1.34 6.79 -16.12
C GLN A 218 -1.91 5.90 -14.99
N MET A 219 -2.49 6.47 -13.92
CA MET A 219 -3.24 5.67 -12.93
C MET A 219 -4.54 5.10 -13.51
N GLU A 220 -5.24 5.85 -14.36
CA GLU A 220 -6.44 5.36 -15.07
C GLU A 220 -6.07 4.29 -16.10
N ALA A 221 -4.95 4.45 -16.80
CA ALA A 221 -4.45 3.48 -17.76
C ALA A 221 -3.98 2.17 -17.10
N CYS A 222 -3.12 2.25 -16.06
CA CYS A 222 -2.67 1.06 -15.32
C CYS A 222 -3.82 0.35 -14.58
N SER A 223 -4.83 1.06 -14.09
CA SER A 223 -5.98 0.44 -13.43
C SER A 223 -7.08 -0.04 -14.38
N TYR A 224 -6.96 0.21 -15.69
CA TYR A 224 -8.06 0.01 -16.65
C TYR A 224 -9.36 0.67 -16.21
N ASN A 225 -9.27 1.93 -15.76
CA ASN A 225 -10.36 2.74 -15.22
C ASN A 225 -11.00 2.16 -13.94
N LYS A 226 -10.39 1.18 -13.27
CA LYS A 226 -10.83 0.71 -11.94
C LYS A 226 -10.51 1.73 -10.85
N LEU A 227 -9.49 2.57 -11.03
CA LEU A 227 -9.23 3.78 -10.25
C LEU A 227 -9.38 4.98 -11.19
N ILE A 228 -10.18 5.98 -10.79
CA ILE A 228 -10.37 7.25 -11.52
C ILE A 228 -9.86 8.39 -10.63
N VAL A 229 -9.03 9.29 -11.18
CA VAL A 229 -8.40 10.39 -10.45
C VAL A 229 -9.04 11.71 -10.88
N GLU A 230 -9.85 12.32 -10.02
CA GLU A 230 -10.50 13.59 -10.31
C GLU A 230 -9.85 14.75 -9.54
N PRO A 231 -9.75 15.96 -10.14
CA PRO A 231 -9.33 17.16 -9.42
C PRO A 231 -10.32 17.48 -8.30
N ALA A 232 -9.82 17.80 -7.11
CA ALA A 232 -10.66 18.16 -5.98
C ALA A 232 -11.62 19.33 -6.30
N ASP A 233 -12.88 19.18 -5.90
CA ASP A 233 -13.85 20.27 -5.94
C ASP A 233 -13.54 21.26 -4.81
N LEU A 234 -13.28 22.52 -5.19
CA LEU A 234 -12.83 23.59 -4.30
C LEU A 234 -13.79 24.78 -4.40
N PRO A 235 -14.03 25.53 -3.31
CA PRO A 235 -14.77 26.79 -3.38
C PRO A 235 -14.18 27.72 -4.45
N GLU A 236 -15.03 28.30 -5.30
CA GLU A 236 -14.59 29.10 -6.45
C GLU A 236 -13.78 30.35 -6.07
N ASP A 237 -13.85 30.82 -4.82
CA ASP A 237 -13.01 31.90 -4.26
C ASP A 237 -11.64 31.42 -3.73
N LYS A 238 -11.43 30.10 -3.64
CA LYS A 238 -10.20 29.43 -3.17
C LYS A 238 -9.48 28.62 -4.26
N LYS A 239 -10.20 28.29 -5.34
CA LYS A 239 -9.76 27.48 -6.46
C LYS A 239 -8.85 28.28 -7.40
N ALA A 240 -7.56 27.99 -7.38
CA ALA A 240 -6.59 28.63 -8.27
C ALA A 240 -6.61 28.00 -9.68
N ALA A 241 -6.83 26.68 -9.74
CA ALA A 241 -7.16 25.90 -10.94
C ALA A 241 -7.95 24.65 -10.54
N ALA A 242 -8.28 23.76 -11.50
CA ALA A 242 -9.00 22.53 -11.19
C ALA A 242 -8.16 21.64 -10.24
N GLY A 243 -8.71 21.35 -9.05
CA GLY A 243 -8.00 20.61 -8.00
C GLY A 243 -6.80 21.33 -7.36
N VAL A 244 -6.50 22.59 -7.70
CA VAL A 244 -5.33 23.31 -7.18
C VAL A 244 -5.73 24.43 -6.22
N LEU A 245 -5.19 24.37 -5.01
CA LEU A 245 -5.24 25.40 -3.98
C LEU A 245 -3.86 26.08 -3.86
N GLU A 246 -3.84 27.41 -3.80
CA GLU A 246 -2.65 28.19 -3.48
C GLU A 246 -2.69 28.64 -2.02
N ILE A 247 -1.59 28.46 -1.28
CA ILE A 247 -1.46 28.97 0.09
C ILE A 247 -0.10 29.64 0.31
N THR A 248 -0.07 30.56 1.27
CA THR A 248 1.17 31.10 1.85
C THR A 248 1.24 30.72 3.32
N VAL A 249 2.39 30.23 3.79
CA VAL A 249 2.66 29.88 5.19
C VAL A 249 3.83 30.70 5.73
N GLU A 250 3.80 31.07 7.02
CA GLU A 250 4.94 31.75 7.67
C GLU A 250 6.13 30.80 7.96
N ALA A 251 5.93 29.49 7.82
CA ALA A 251 6.98 28.49 8.01
C ALA A 251 7.98 28.49 6.84
N LYS A 252 9.26 28.33 7.16
CA LYS A 252 10.37 28.35 6.20
C LYS A 252 10.92 26.95 5.96
N LEU A 253 11.35 26.68 4.73
CA LEU A 253 12.00 25.44 4.32
C LEU A 253 13.53 25.46 4.58
N ASP A 254 14.00 26.30 5.51
CA ASP A 254 15.42 26.60 5.79
C ASP A 254 16.00 25.82 6.98
N SER A 255 15.31 24.79 7.49
CA SER A 255 15.85 23.89 8.53
C SER A 255 15.63 22.40 8.23
N ILE A 256 16.59 21.55 8.64
CA ILE A 256 16.51 20.07 8.51
C ILE A 256 15.35 19.48 9.32
N ASN A 257 14.97 20.12 10.43
CA ASN A 257 13.77 19.78 11.20
C ASN A 257 12.50 20.49 10.67
N GLY A 258 12.63 21.29 9.61
CA GLY A 258 11.58 22.15 9.06
C GLY A 258 10.52 21.40 8.26
N VAL A 259 10.78 20.18 7.81
CA VAL A 259 9.87 19.40 6.97
C VAL A 259 8.54 19.13 7.70
N ASP A 260 8.58 18.49 8.87
CA ASP A 260 7.39 18.24 9.71
C ASP A 260 6.70 19.57 10.12
N LEU A 261 7.48 20.62 10.37
CA LEU A 261 6.96 21.95 10.76
C LEU A 261 6.23 22.65 9.61
N VAL A 262 6.74 22.55 8.39
CA VAL A 262 6.10 23.08 7.18
C VAL A 262 4.88 22.24 6.83
N GLU A 263 4.94 20.91 6.91
CA GLU A 263 3.75 20.07 6.74
C GLU A 263 2.65 20.43 7.74
N ASN A 264 2.98 20.68 9.01
CA ASN A 264 2.03 21.14 10.03
C ASN A 264 1.48 22.54 9.72
N ALA A 265 2.33 23.47 9.25
CA ALA A 265 1.92 24.81 8.83
C ALA A 265 0.94 24.78 7.64
N VAL A 266 1.29 24.02 6.60
CA VAL A 266 0.47 23.78 5.41
C VAL A 266 -0.84 23.11 5.78
N THR A 267 -0.79 22.02 6.54
CA THR A 267 -1.98 21.26 6.98
C THR A 267 -2.95 22.15 7.77
N GLN A 268 -2.46 22.93 8.75
CA GLN A 268 -3.30 23.86 9.50
C GLN A 268 -3.87 24.96 8.60
N LYS A 269 -3.05 25.57 7.74
CA LYS A 269 -3.45 26.64 6.83
C LYS A 269 -4.57 26.20 5.90
N ILE A 270 -4.50 25.00 5.31
CA ILE A 270 -5.57 24.45 4.46
C ILE A 270 -6.86 24.23 5.27
N GLN A 271 -6.76 23.70 6.50
CA GLN A 271 -7.91 23.49 7.37
C GLN A 271 -8.61 24.81 7.73
N ASP A 272 -7.85 25.87 8.01
CA ASP A 272 -8.37 27.21 8.31
C ASP A 272 -8.95 27.91 7.06
N GLU A 273 -8.33 27.75 5.89
CA GLU A 273 -8.79 28.34 4.61
C GLU A 273 -10.07 27.71 4.08
N LEU A 274 -10.22 26.39 4.23
CA LEU A 274 -11.36 25.61 3.72
C LEU A 274 -12.44 25.33 4.78
N GLY A 275 -12.15 25.56 6.07
CA GLY A 275 -13.08 25.29 7.17
C GLY A 275 -13.36 23.80 7.43
N ILE A 276 -12.41 22.93 7.09
CA ILE A 276 -12.52 21.46 7.22
C ILE A 276 -11.41 20.89 8.11
N THR A 277 -11.62 19.68 8.64
CA THR A 277 -10.52 18.84 9.11
C THR A 277 -10.04 18.00 7.93
N LEU A 278 -8.75 18.07 7.60
CA LEU A 278 -8.17 17.25 6.52
C LEU A 278 -8.21 15.75 6.89
N PRO A 279 -8.26 14.84 5.91
CA PRO A 279 -8.36 15.10 4.46
C PRO A 279 -9.78 15.49 3.98
N GLY A 280 -10.78 15.53 4.88
CA GLY A 280 -12.13 15.97 4.54
C GLY A 280 -12.84 15.02 3.58
N ASP A 281 -13.17 15.51 2.38
CA ASP A 281 -13.75 14.76 1.26
C ASP A 281 -12.74 14.54 0.11
N PHE A 282 -11.47 14.88 0.34
CA PHE A 282 -10.36 14.53 -0.54
C PHE A 282 -9.85 13.13 -0.20
N ASP A 283 -9.43 12.37 -1.21
CA ASP A 283 -8.82 11.05 -1.10
C ASP A 283 -7.29 11.15 -0.99
N GLN A 284 -6.69 12.08 -1.72
CA GLN A 284 -5.25 12.39 -1.69
C GLN A 284 -5.02 13.91 -1.64
N VAL A 285 -3.92 14.32 -1.02
CA VAL A 285 -3.46 15.71 -0.94
C VAL A 285 -1.95 15.76 -1.19
N LEU A 286 -1.57 16.45 -2.26
CA LEU A 286 -0.21 16.57 -2.77
C LEU A 286 0.33 17.96 -2.40
N TYR A 287 1.33 18.01 -1.54
CA TYR A 287 2.01 19.25 -1.15
C TYR A 287 3.17 19.55 -2.11
N ILE A 288 3.15 20.69 -2.78
CA ILE A 288 4.20 21.11 -3.71
C ILE A 288 4.96 22.30 -3.12
N VAL A 289 6.24 22.07 -2.82
CA VAL A 289 7.19 23.10 -2.34
C VAL A 289 8.18 23.49 -3.44
N GLU A 290 8.76 24.70 -3.35
CA GLU A 290 9.64 25.22 -4.42
C GLU A 290 10.91 24.36 -4.61
N ASP A 291 11.65 24.12 -3.54
CA ASP A 291 12.77 23.18 -3.41
C ASP A 291 13.16 23.01 -1.92
N CYS A 292 14.30 22.37 -1.65
CA CYS A 292 14.96 22.26 -0.36
C CYS A 292 16.18 23.20 -0.29
N TYR A 293 16.26 24.05 0.74
CA TYR A 293 17.33 25.07 0.86
C TYR A 293 18.48 24.69 1.80
N VAL A 294 18.43 23.52 2.43
CA VAL A 294 19.35 23.14 3.51
C VAL A 294 20.27 21.99 3.06
N GLY A 295 21.30 22.34 2.31
CA GLY A 295 22.21 21.35 1.75
C GLY A 295 21.57 20.57 0.61
N ASP A 296 21.92 19.31 0.46
CA ASP A 296 21.25 18.39 -0.46
C ASP A 296 20.25 17.55 0.34
N CYS A 297 18.96 17.68 0.04
CA CYS A 297 17.93 16.86 0.66
C CYS A 297 17.96 15.39 0.20
N GLY A 298 18.63 15.05 -0.91
CA GLY A 298 18.79 13.66 -1.38
C GLY A 298 17.52 12.95 -1.89
N TYR A 299 16.31 13.40 -1.53
CA TYR A 299 15.03 12.87 -2.02
C TYR A 299 14.38 13.76 -3.08
N ALA A 300 13.46 13.20 -3.87
CA ALA A 300 12.67 13.88 -4.89
C ALA A 300 11.27 14.22 -4.39
N ALA A 301 10.66 13.26 -3.69
CA ALA A 301 9.38 13.37 -3.02
C ALA A 301 9.36 12.40 -1.83
N TYR A 302 8.26 12.43 -1.07
CA TYR A 302 7.97 11.40 -0.08
C TYR A 302 6.47 11.28 0.16
N ALA A 303 6.08 10.14 0.71
CA ALA A 303 4.70 9.85 1.05
C ALA A 303 4.59 8.97 2.30
N TYR A 304 3.38 8.97 2.86
CA TYR A 304 3.06 8.18 4.03
C TYR A 304 2.34 6.89 3.63
N TYR A 305 2.80 5.76 4.16
CA TYR A 305 2.19 4.45 3.96
C TYR A 305 0.75 4.42 4.52
N ASN A 306 -0.21 3.94 3.71
CA ASN A 306 -1.64 3.88 4.06
C ASN A 306 -2.20 5.23 4.55
N HIS A 307 -1.88 6.29 3.81
CA HIS A 307 -2.20 7.67 4.17
C HIS A 307 -2.68 8.46 2.95
N TRP A 308 -3.06 9.73 3.16
CA TRP A 308 -3.63 10.62 2.15
C TRP A 308 -2.65 11.69 1.66
N ARG A 309 -1.40 11.66 2.12
CA ARG A 309 -0.47 12.80 2.04
C ARG A 309 0.84 12.38 1.40
N SER A 310 1.27 13.18 0.43
CA SER A 310 2.58 13.15 -0.20
C SER A 310 3.10 14.58 -0.34
N LEU A 311 4.43 14.75 -0.34
CA LEU A 311 5.10 16.03 -0.59
C LEU A 311 6.14 15.86 -1.69
N TYR A 312 6.15 16.82 -2.61
CA TYR A 312 7.02 16.88 -3.77
C TYR A 312 7.80 18.18 -3.72
N ARG A 313 9.12 18.10 -3.94
CA ARG A 313 9.96 19.29 -4.11
C ARG A 313 10.26 19.55 -5.57
N ALA A 314 10.75 20.76 -5.88
CA ALA A 314 11.28 21.08 -7.19
C ALA A 314 10.31 20.73 -8.33
N GLN A 315 10.82 20.28 -9.47
CA GLN A 315 10.03 19.78 -10.60
C GLN A 315 9.47 18.35 -10.41
N TYR A 316 9.67 17.68 -9.27
CA TYR A 316 9.31 16.26 -9.14
C TYR A 316 7.80 16.02 -9.05
N TYR A 317 7.01 17.05 -8.73
CA TYR A 317 5.55 16.98 -8.74
C TYR A 317 4.95 16.76 -10.14
N LYS A 318 5.73 16.95 -11.20
CA LYS A 318 5.31 16.72 -12.59
C LYS A 318 6.09 15.60 -13.28
N HIS A 319 6.65 14.68 -12.51
CA HIS A 319 7.25 13.47 -13.05
C HIS A 319 6.28 12.33 -12.76
N THR A 320 5.60 11.81 -13.77
CA THR A 320 4.50 10.86 -13.58
C THR A 320 4.97 9.57 -12.91
N GLY A 321 6.20 9.13 -13.18
CA GLY A 321 6.83 8.04 -12.42
C GLY A 321 6.96 8.33 -10.92
N VAL A 322 7.35 9.55 -10.53
CA VAL A 322 7.45 9.98 -9.13
C VAL A 322 6.06 10.10 -8.51
N LEU A 323 5.13 10.81 -9.16
CA LEU A 323 3.73 10.94 -8.71
C LEU A 323 3.11 9.57 -8.39
N MET A 324 3.25 8.59 -9.28
CA MET A 324 2.68 7.27 -9.05
C MET A 324 3.41 6.44 -7.98
N HIS A 325 4.72 6.62 -7.80
CA HIS A 325 5.48 5.99 -6.72
C HIS A 325 4.95 6.44 -5.35
N GLU A 326 4.83 7.75 -5.15
CA GLU A 326 4.33 8.35 -3.92
C GLU A 326 2.85 8.03 -3.66
N ILE A 327 2.03 7.99 -4.71
CA ILE A 327 0.64 7.51 -4.58
C ILE A 327 0.60 6.00 -4.29
N GLY A 328 1.54 5.20 -4.79
CA GLY A 328 1.71 3.80 -4.43
C GLY A 328 1.93 3.60 -2.92
N HIS A 329 2.76 4.44 -2.29
CA HIS A 329 2.91 4.50 -0.83
C HIS A 329 1.59 4.85 -0.13
N ASN A 330 0.89 5.90 -0.59
CA ASN A 330 -0.42 6.27 -0.07
C ASN A 330 -1.48 5.14 -0.23
N LEU A 331 -1.34 4.27 -1.25
CA LEU A 331 -2.18 3.08 -1.46
C LEU A 331 -1.74 1.83 -0.68
N GLY A 332 -0.61 1.91 0.04
CA GLY A 332 -0.13 0.87 0.97
C GLY A 332 1.04 0.04 0.46
N MET A 333 1.80 0.51 -0.54
CA MET A 333 2.99 -0.19 -1.05
C MET A 333 4.29 0.36 -0.47
N ALA A 334 5.15 -0.50 0.08
CA ALA A 334 6.57 -0.21 0.26
C ALA A 334 7.35 -0.29 -1.07
N HIS A 335 8.63 0.07 -1.04
CA HIS A 335 9.55 -0.01 -2.19
C HIS A 335 9.70 -1.42 -2.80
N SER A 336 10.37 -1.50 -3.95
CA SER A 336 10.72 -2.73 -4.65
C SER A 336 12.22 -2.81 -4.92
N GLY A 337 12.83 -3.89 -4.45
CA GLY A 337 14.26 -4.14 -4.52
C GLY A 337 14.65 -5.13 -5.61
N GLY A 338 15.78 -4.88 -6.26
CA GLY A 338 16.27 -5.64 -7.40
C GLY A 338 16.96 -6.95 -7.04
N LEU A 339 17.68 -7.51 -8.01
CA LEU A 339 18.41 -8.77 -7.88
C LEU A 339 19.56 -8.73 -6.85
N ASP A 340 20.06 -7.54 -6.50
CA ASP A 340 21.05 -7.32 -5.44
C ASP A 340 20.43 -7.23 -4.03
N GLY A 341 19.10 -7.13 -3.94
CA GLY A 341 18.34 -7.04 -2.69
C GLY A 341 18.35 -5.66 -2.03
N ALA A 342 18.91 -4.63 -2.68
CA ALA A 342 18.83 -3.23 -2.25
C ALA A 342 17.40 -2.68 -2.39
N THR A 343 17.09 -1.51 -1.81
CA THR A 343 15.68 -1.11 -1.57
C THR A 343 14.92 -0.64 -2.81
N TYR A 344 15.62 -0.01 -3.77
CA TYR A 344 15.03 0.65 -4.95
C TYR A 344 15.39 0.00 -6.29
N THR A 345 16.21 -1.04 -6.29
CA THR A 345 16.89 -1.54 -7.49
C THR A 345 16.02 -2.44 -8.39
N ASP A 346 14.70 -2.52 -8.15
CA ASP A 346 13.75 -3.17 -9.06
C ASP A 346 13.22 -2.14 -10.07
N HIS A 347 13.77 -2.14 -11.27
CA HIS A 347 13.37 -1.24 -12.35
C HIS A 347 12.26 -1.85 -13.24
N THR A 348 11.69 -3.00 -12.82
CA THR A 348 10.58 -3.69 -13.53
C THR A 348 9.19 -3.13 -13.19
N GLY A 349 9.13 -2.09 -12.35
CA GLY A 349 7.89 -1.37 -12.06
C GLY A 349 8.07 -0.21 -11.09
N LEU A 350 7.05 0.65 -11.03
CA LEU A 350 7.11 1.98 -10.41
C LEU A 350 7.61 2.06 -8.97
N MET A 351 7.44 0.99 -8.16
CA MET A 351 7.78 1.01 -6.74
C MET A 351 9.27 0.79 -6.42
N GLY A 352 10.12 0.49 -7.41
CA GLY A 352 11.57 0.62 -7.25
C GLY A 352 12.01 2.04 -7.59
N ASN A 353 12.92 2.19 -8.55
CA ASN A 353 13.44 3.48 -8.98
C ASN A 353 12.75 3.90 -10.30
N PRO A 354 11.71 4.76 -10.26
CA PRO A 354 10.91 5.09 -11.44
C PRO A 354 11.64 6.04 -12.39
N LEU A 355 11.12 6.18 -13.62
CA LEU A 355 11.63 7.16 -14.56
C LEU A 355 11.42 8.60 -14.07
N TYR A 356 12.52 9.36 -14.01
CA TYR A 356 12.53 10.77 -13.68
C TYR A 356 12.37 11.64 -14.93
N GLY A 357 11.14 11.96 -15.28
CA GLY A 357 10.86 12.93 -16.32
C GLY A 357 9.41 13.38 -16.41
N ASP A 358 9.29 14.59 -16.92
CA ASP A 358 8.07 15.21 -17.44
C ASP A 358 7.70 14.48 -18.75
N ASP A 359 6.42 14.26 -19.03
CA ASP A 359 5.94 13.42 -20.16
C ASP A 359 6.54 11.99 -20.21
N LEU A 360 7.03 11.45 -19.09
CA LEU A 360 7.63 10.11 -18.97
C LEU A 360 7.07 9.35 -17.76
N GLY A 361 7.14 8.02 -17.83
CA GLY A 361 6.61 7.12 -16.80
C GLY A 361 5.45 6.25 -17.26
N ARG A 362 5.37 5.89 -18.55
CA ARG A 362 4.49 4.81 -19.05
C ARG A 362 5.01 3.44 -18.59
N MET A 363 4.90 3.23 -17.29
CA MET A 363 5.27 2.05 -16.53
C MET A 363 4.15 1.82 -15.51
N CYS A 364 3.92 0.58 -15.12
CA CYS A 364 2.97 0.24 -14.04
C CYS A 364 3.70 -0.51 -12.91
N PHE A 365 2.93 -1.14 -12.02
CA PHE A 365 3.47 -1.86 -10.87
C PHE A 365 3.95 -3.28 -11.23
N ASN A 366 5.04 -3.74 -10.61
CA ASN A 366 5.56 -5.11 -10.78
C ASN A 366 4.51 -6.19 -10.38
N PRO A 367 4.72 -7.49 -10.68
CA PRO A 367 3.72 -8.53 -10.41
C PRO A 367 3.24 -8.62 -8.96
N ALA A 368 4.13 -8.43 -7.97
CA ALA A 368 3.73 -8.49 -6.56
C ALA A 368 2.84 -7.31 -6.16
N LYS A 369 3.23 -6.09 -6.57
CA LYS A 369 2.46 -4.86 -6.31
C LYS A 369 1.13 -4.84 -7.10
N SER A 370 1.13 -5.36 -8.33
CA SER A 370 -0.06 -5.55 -9.17
C SER A 370 -1.06 -6.56 -8.60
N ALA A 371 -0.60 -7.60 -7.89
CA ALA A 371 -1.48 -8.49 -7.16
C ALA A 371 -2.04 -7.84 -5.88
N PHE A 372 -1.22 -7.08 -5.15
CA PHE A 372 -1.66 -6.37 -3.94
C PHE A 372 -2.72 -5.29 -4.20
N ILE A 373 -2.63 -4.58 -5.33
CA ILE A 373 -3.53 -3.45 -5.61
C ILE A 373 -4.97 -3.89 -6.01
N GLY A 374 -5.18 -5.17 -6.32
CA GLY A 374 -6.51 -5.73 -6.63
C GLY A 374 -7.04 -5.41 -8.04
N TRP A 375 -6.27 -4.70 -8.87
CA TRP A 375 -6.73 -4.25 -10.19
C TRP A 375 -6.87 -5.36 -11.22
N TYR A 376 -6.32 -6.54 -10.97
CA TYR A 376 -6.25 -7.60 -11.97
C TYR A 376 -6.79 -8.95 -11.50
N ASP A 377 -7.42 -9.02 -10.31
CA ASP A 377 -7.80 -10.27 -9.62
C ASP A 377 -8.60 -11.25 -10.47
N ASP A 378 -9.41 -10.75 -11.41
CA ASP A 378 -10.15 -11.55 -12.39
C ASP A 378 -9.27 -12.30 -13.41
N LYS A 379 -7.97 -11.99 -13.45
CA LYS A 379 -6.93 -12.56 -14.32
C LYS A 379 -5.62 -12.86 -13.55
N ILE A 380 -5.73 -13.14 -12.25
CA ILE A 380 -4.68 -13.75 -11.44
C ILE A 380 -5.13 -15.16 -11.05
N ILE A 381 -4.21 -16.13 -11.08
CA ILE A 381 -4.43 -17.46 -10.45
C ILE A 381 -3.46 -17.67 -9.31
N THR A 382 -3.88 -18.45 -8.31
CA THR A 382 -3.02 -18.91 -7.22
C THR A 382 -2.66 -20.39 -7.43
N ILE A 383 -1.38 -20.72 -7.28
CA ILE A 383 -0.86 -22.09 -7.29
C ILE A 383 -0.24 -22.38 -5.92
N ASP A 384 -0.74 -23.41 -5.24
CA ASP A 384 -0.25 -23.84 -3.93
C ASP A 384 1.02 -24.73 -4.07
N LEU A 385 2.18 -24.19 -3.71
CA LEU A 385 3.47 -24.87 -3.79
C LEU A 385 3.67 -25.96 -2.71
N ARG A 386 2.74 -26.14 -1.77
CA ARG A 386 2.73 -27.30 -0.86
C ARG A 386 2.31 -28.57 -1.61
N GLN A 387 1.59 -28.43 -2.73
CA GLN A 387 1.07 -29.50 -3.58
C GLN A 387 1.96 -29.72 -4.81
N SER A 388 1.84 -30.84 -5.52
CA SER A 388 2.60 -31.02 -6.77
C SER A 388 1.97 -30.17 -7.88
N HIS A 389 2.80 -29.54 -8.70
CA HIS A 389 2.33 -28.82 -9.88
C HIS A 389 3.36 -28.96 -11.01
N SER A 390 2.89 -29.25 -12.22
CA SER A 390 3.71 -29.28 -13.43
C SER A 390 2.83 -28.92 -14.63
N GLN A 391 2.79 -27.64 -14.99
CA GLN A 391 1.96 -27.15 -16.09
C GLN A 391 2.55 -25.89 -16.74
N VAL A 392 2.30 -25.74 -18.05
CA VAL A 392 2.52 -24.50 -18.78
C VAL A 392 1.30 -23.58 -18.62
N HIS A 393 1.55 -22.31 -18.32
CA HIS A 393 0.55 -21.24 -18.22
C HIS A 393 0.90 -20.12 -19.21
N ARG A 394 -0.10 -19.61 -19.94
CA ARG A 394 0.09 -18.47 -20.85
C ARG A 394 -0.17 -17.16 -20.11
N LEU A 395 0.88 -16.38 -19.91
CA LEU A 395 0.83 -15.01 -19.42
C LEU A 395 0.72 -14.01 -20.57
N TYR A 396 -0.07 -12.97 -20.36
CA TYR A 396 -0.12 -11.77 -21.19
C TYR A 396 0.41 -10.59 -20.39
N GLY A 397 0.88 -9.54 -21.06
CA GLY A 397 1.29 -8.32 -20.38
C GLY A 397 0.09 -7.63 -19.74
N ILE A 398 0.32 -6.89 -18.66
CA ILE A 398 -0.71 -6.01 -18.08
C ILE A 398 -1.25 -5.01 -19.11
N SER A 399 -0.44 -4.55 -20.06
CA SER A 399 -0.85 -3.72 -21.20
C SER A 399 -1.87 -4.35 -22.14
N ASP A 400 -2.01 -5.68 -22.08
CA ASP A 400 -2.99 -6.46 -22.84
C ASP A 400 -4.18 -6.88 -21.96
N TYR A 401 -4.26 -6.51 -20.68
CA TYR A 401 -5.34 -6.91 -19.76
C TYR A 401 -6.74 -6.59 -20.30
N GLY A 402 -6.91 -5.47 -21.00
CA GLY A 402 -8.19 -5.10 -21.64
C GLY A 402 -8.62 -5.99 -22.82
N SER A 403 -7.73 -6.84 -23.34
CA SER A 403 -8.01 -7.75 -24.46
C SER A 403 -8.88 -8.93 -24.02
N SER A 404 -9.84 -9.33 -24.86
CA SER A 404 -10.65 -10.54 -24.65
C SER A 404 -9.85 -11.83 -24.80
N SER A 405 -8.68 -11.77 -25.45
CA SER A 405 -7.75 -12.91 -25.58
C SER A 405 -6.79 -13.01 -24.38
N SER A 406 -6.59 -11.91 -23.65
CA SER A 406 -5.78 -11.91 -22.42
C SER A 406 -6.59 -12.55 -21.29
N SER A 407 -6.23 -13.79 -20.94
CA SER A 407 -6.93 -14.58 -19.91
C SER A 407 -6.24 -14.56 -18.54
N LEU A 408 -4.95 -14.22 -18.50
CA LEU A 408 -4.09 -14.34 -17.33
C LEU A 408 -2.93 -13.34 -17.47
N VAL A 409 -2.73 -12.49 -16.47
CA VAL A 409 -1.66 -11.47 -16.49
C VAL A 409 -0.65 -11.64 -15.35
N ASN A 410 -0.99 -12.45 -14.35
CA ASN A 410 -0.16 -12.67 -13.16
C ASN A 410 -0.46 -14.05 -12.58
N ILE A 411 0.55 -14.71 -12.01
CA ILE A 411 0.40 -15.95 -11.24
C ILE A 411 1.00 -15.73 -9.86
N ARG A 412 0.19 -15.93 -8.82
CA ARG A 412 0.64 -16.01 -7.44
C ARG A 412 1.00 -17.45 -7.11
N LEU A 413 2.19 -17.66 -6.54
CA LEU A 413 2.66 -18.95 -6.05
C LEU A 413 2.66 -18.92 -4.53
N GLU A 414 1.63 -19.50 -3.93
CA GLU A 414 1.46 -19.57 -2.49
C GLU A 414 2.46 -20.56 -1.89
N THR A 415 3.32 -20.11 -0.99
CA THR A 415 4.31 -20.98 -0.32
C THR A 415 3.77 -21.66 0.94
N GLY A 416 2.71 -21.08 1.53
CA GLY A 416 2.27 -21.40 2.89
C GLY A 416 3.19 -20.85 3.99
N LEU A 417 4.10 -19.94 3.64
CA LEU A 417 4.95 -19.17 4.55
C LEU A 417 4.54 -17.69 4.51
N ASN A 418 5.35 -16.82 5.14
CA ASN A 418 5.08 -15.37 5.17
C ASN A 418 5.30 -14.67 3.82
N GLU A 419 6.01 -15.30 2.87
CA GLU A 419 6.34 -14.74 1.55
C GLU A 419 5.85 -15.64 0.42
N ASP A 420 5.22 -15.04 -0.58
CA ASP A 420 4.80 -15.69 -1.83
C ASP A 420 5.63 -15.18 -3.01
N TYR A 421 5.61 -15.93 -4.12
CA TYR A 421 6.16 -15.46 -5.40
C TYR A 421 5.05 -15.02 -6.34
N TYR A 422 5.36 -14.07 -7.22
CA TYR A 422 4.46 -13.49 -8.20
C TYR A 422 5.17 -13.49 -9.55
N VAL A 423 4.50 -14.01 -10.58
CA VAL A 423 5.08 -14.20 -11.92
C VAL A 423 4.25 -13.43 -12.93
N GLY A 424 4.89 -12.52 -13.67
CA GLY A 424 4.25 -11.72 -14.71
C GLY A 424 5.06 -11.69 -15.99
N PHE A 425 4.43 -11.26 -17.09
CA PHE A 425 5.12 -10.97 -18.35
C PHE A 425 5.28 -9.46 -18.49
N ASN A 426 6.50 -8.96 -18.34
CA ASN A 426 6.78 -7.52 -18.32
C ASN A 426 6.86 -6.94 -19.74
N ARG A 427 5.72 -6.97 -20.44
CA ARG A 427 5.63 -6.54 -21.85
C ARG A 427 5.79 -5.02 -21.97
N ALA A 428 6.83 -4.58 -22.67
CA ALA A 428 7.11 -3.18 -22.93
C ALA A 428 6.24 -2.63 -24.08
N THR A 429 4.97 -2.31 -23.79
CA THR A 429 4.02 -1.75 -24.77
C THR A 429 2.90 -0.94 -24.12
N GLY A 430 2.33 0.03 -24.84
CA GLY A 430 1.21 0.85 -24.38
C GLY A 430 1.44 1.48 -23.01
N ILE A 431 0.62 1.11 -22.03
CA ILE A 431 0.68 1.62 -20.65
C ILE A 431 2.00 1.30 -19.92
N ASN A 432 2.78 0.35 -20.45
CA ASN A 432 4.05 -0.11 -19.90
C ASN A 432 5.20 0.01 -20.92
N GLU A 433 5.09 0.87 -21.94
CA GLU A 433 6.08 0.99 -23.03
C GLU A 433 7.40 1.66 -22.64
N GLN A 434 7.44 2.32 -21.48
CA GLN A 434 8.62 2.96 -20.90
C GLN A 434 9.05 2.22 -19.61
N ASN A 435 8.93 0.90 -19.65
CA ASN A 435 9.56 0.03 -18.66
C ASN A 435 11.11 0.13 -18.78
N ASP A 436 11.83 -0.04 -17.66
CA ASP A 436 13.26 0.31 -17.56
C ASP A 436 14.18 -0.94 -17.35
N GLU A 437 13.63 -2.04 -16.81
CA GLU A 437 14.32 -3.34 -16.67
C GLU A 437 13.42 -4.51 -17.06
N ALA A 438 14.00 -5.58 -17.62
CA ALA A 438 13.29 -6.81 -18.02
C ALA A 438 12.24 -6.62 -19.14
N ASP A 439 12.56 -5.77 -20.11
CA ASP A 439 11.73 -5.46 -21.28
C ASP A 439 11.34 -6.72 -22.08
N ASN A 440 10.05 -7.10 -22.00
CA ASN A 440 9.49 -8.27 -22.67
C ASN A 440 10.01 -9.60 -22.14
N GLU A 441 10.32 -9.65 -20.85
CA GLU A 441 10.78 -10.84 -20.14
C GLU A 441 9.74 -11.32 -19.11
N VAL A 442 9.90 -12.54 -18.62
CA VAL A 442 9.08 -13.05 -17.51
C VAL A 442 9.74 -12.65 -16.20
N THR A 443 9.09 -11.82 -15.40
CA THR A 443 9.60 -11.37 -14.09
C THR A 443 9.03 -12.23 -12.97
N ILE A 444 9.88 -12.56 -12.01
CA ILE A 444 9.54 -13.32 -10.80
C ILE A 444 9.88 -12.44 -9.60
N THR A 445 8.86 -11.98 -8.88
CA THR A 445 9.01 -11.12 -7.70
C THR A 445 8.59 -11.90 -6.45
N LYS A 446 9.34 -11.80 -5.36
CA LYS A 446 8.96 -12.35 -4.04
C LYS A 446 8.45 -11.21 -3.16
N ALA A 447 7.36 -11.41 -2.44
CA ALA A 447 6.82 -10.41 -1.50
C ALA A 447 6.03 -11.10 -0.38
N GLN A 448 5.83 -10.39 0.72
CA GLN A 448 5.02 -10.92 1.81
C GLN A 448 3.53 -11.03 1.46
N ASN A 449 2.89 -12.07 2.01
CA ASN A 449 1.49 -12.38 1.83
C ASN A 449 0.62 -11.57 2.82
N THR A 450 0.25 -10.35 2.44
CA THR A 450 -0.55 -9.45 3.30
C THR A 450 -1.54 -8.58 2.53
N PHE A 451 -2.64 -8.22 3.19
CA PHE A 451 -3.83 -7.62 2.56
C PHE A 451 -3.92 -6.09 2.76
N SER A 452 -3.62 -5.61 3.96
CA SER A 452 -3.69 -4.18 4.36
C SER A 452 -2.47 -3.37 3.91
N PHE A 453 -1.32 -4.02 3.69
CA PHE A 453 -0.06 -3.39 3.31
C PHE A 453 0.79 -4.33 2.46
N SER A 454 1.58 -3.79 1.53
CA SER A 454 2.53 -4.54 0.69
C SER A 454 3.95 -4.19 1.08
N TYR A 455 4.58 -5.08 1.83
CA TYR A 455 5.99 -4.99 2.21
C TYR A 455 6.93 -4.94 1.00
N GLN A 456 8.21 -4.67 1.27
CA GLN A 456 9.23 -4.57 0.24
C GLN A 456 9.21 -5.83 -0.63
N SER A 457 8.91 -5.68 -1.91
CA SER A 457 8.98 -6.79 -2.86
C SER A 457 10.39 -6.89 -3.43
N ARG A 458 10.83 -8.10 -3.79
CA ARG A 458 12.20 -8.37 -4.25
C ARG A 458 12.20 -9.12 -5.57
N LEU A 459 12.77 -8.56 -6.63
CA LEU A 459 12.99 -9.24 -7.90
C LEU A 459 13.91 -10.45 -7.66
N GLN A 460 13.49 -11.64 -8.10
CA GLN A 460 14.20 -12.90 -7.91
C GLN A 460 14.90 -13.37 -9.19
N ALA A 461 14.30 -13.05 -10.33
CA ALA A 461 14.81 -13.21 -11.68
C ALA A 461 13.92 -12.42 -12.64
N HIS A 462 14.52 -11.97 -13.73
CA HIS A 462 13.85 -11.81 -15.01
C HIS A 462 14.38 -12.91 -15.94
N LEU A 463 13.54 -13.41 -16.85
CA LEU A 463 13.84 -14.56 -17.71
C LEU A 463 13.54 -14.23 -19.17
N ILE A 464 14.58 -14.32 -20.03
CA ILE A 464 14.38 -14.41 -21.48
C ILE A 464 13.93 -15.81 -21.87
N GLN A 465 13.47 -15.97 -23.12
CA GLN A 465 12.99 -17.26 -23.62
C GLN A 465 14.06 -18.36 -23.52
N GLY A 466 13.72 -19.47 -22.87
CA GLY A 466 14.57 -20.63 -22.62
C GLY A 466 15.30 -20.62 -21.28
N GLU A 467 15.19 -19.55 -20.49
CA GLU A 467 15.78 -19.47 -19.15
C GLU A 467 14.83 -19.97 -18.06
N SER A 468 15.44 -20.39 -16.95
CA SER A 468 14.76 -20.98 -15.81
C SER A 468 15.28 -20.44 -14.47
N LYS A 469 14.39 -20.29 -13.49
CA LYS A 469 14.70 -19.99 -12.09
C LYS A 469 14.17 -21.11 -11.19
N ALA A 470 15.07 -21.72 -10.41
CA ALA A 470 14.67 -22.53 -9.26
C ALA A 470 14.28 -21.61 -8.09
N LEU A 471 13.18 -21.92 -7.41
CA LEU A 471 12.71 -21.22 -6.21
C LEU A 471 13.34 -21.82 -4.94
N ASP A 472 13.16 -21.12 -3.80
CA ASP A 472 13.52 -21.67 -2.50
C ASP A 472 12.73 -22.99 -2.25
N PRO A 473 13.35 -24.04 -1.66
CA PRO A 473 12.66 -25.30 -1.42
C PRO A 473 11.45 -25.16 -0.47
N ILE A 474 10.29 -25.66 -0.90
CA ILE A 474 9.06 -25.71 -0.10
C ILE A 474 8.92 -27.13 0.46
N GLY A 475 9.30 -27.29 1.73
CA GLY A 475 9.40 -28.60 2.37
C GLY A 475 10.47 -29.48 1.70
N SER A 476 10.03 -30.52 0.98
CA SER A 476 10.91 -31.40 0.19
C SER A 476 10.80 -31.19 -1.32
N ARG A 477 10.02 -30.20 -1.78
CA ARG A 477 9.84 -29.86 -3.20
C ARG A 477 10.72 -28.69 -3.58
N THR A 478 11.12 -28.62 -4.85
CA THR A 478 11.81 -27.46 -5.42
C THR A 478 11.18 -27.16 -6.76
N PHE A 479 10.52 -26.01 -6.86
CA PHE A 479 9.86 -25.58 -8.08
C PHE A 479 10.86 -24.89 -9.00
N THR A 480 10.73 -25.15 -10.29
CA THR A 480 11.41 -24.41 -11.36
C THR A 480 10.38 -23.70 -12.20
N ILE A 481 10.59 -22.41 -12.44
CA ILE A 481 9.85 -21.58 -13.39
C ILE A 481 10.72 -21.45 -14.64
N THR A 482 10.15 -21.66 -15.83
CA THR A 482 10.84 -21.55 -17.13
C THR A 482 10.02 -20.72 -18.10
N ALA A 483 10.62 -19.73 -18.75
CA ALA A 483 9.98 -18.99 -19.84
C ALA A 483 10.13 -19.77 -21.16
N GLU A 484 9.21 -20.69 -21.47
CA GLU A 484 9.35 -21.61 -22.61
C GLU A 484 9.27 -20.92 -23.97
N THR A 485 8.34 -19.98 -24.13
CA THR A 485 8.12 -19.24 -25.38
C THR A 485 7.72 -17.81 -25.06
N ILE A 486 8.35 -16.82 -25.69
CA ILE A 486 7.95 -15.41 -25.62
C ILE A 486 7.66 -14.93 -27.04
N ASN A 487 6.42 -14.51 -27.30
CA ASN A 487 5.95 -14.11 -28.62
C ASN A 487 5.42 -12.67 -28.61
N ILE A 488 6.33 -11.71 -28.77
CA ILE A 488 6.04 -10.27 -28.89
C ILE A 488 5.42 -9.87 -30.25
N ASN A 489 5.34 -10.80 -31.20
CA ASN A 489 4.74 -10.58 -32.53
C ASN A 489 3.30 -11.12 -32.62
N ALA A 490 2.79 -11.73 -31.54
CA ALA A 490 1.39 -12.10 -31.41
C ALA A 490 0.53 -10.89 -30.99
N ASP A 491 -0.76 -10.98 -31.30
CA ASP A 491 -1.79 -9.99 -30.95
C ASP A 491 -2.90 -10.68 -30.14
N PRO A 492 -2.97 -10.49 -28.80
CA PRO A 492 -1.98 -9.82 -27.96
C PRO A 492 -0.67 -10.62 -27.80
N SER A 493 0.39 -9.95 -27.32
CA SER A 493 1.69 -10.58 -27.04
C SER A 493 1.61 -11.48 -25.81
N TYR A 494 2.33 -12.60 -25.80
CA TYR A 494 2.28 -13.55 -24.68
C TYR A 494 3.63 -14.19 -24.34
N ALA A 495 3.73 -14.72 -23.11
CA ALA A 495 4.77 -15.63 -22.67
C ALA A 495 4.15 -16.93 -22.13
N ASP A 496 4.58 -18.08 -22.64
CA ASP A 496 4.23 -19.40 -22.10
C ASP A 496 5.27 -19.78 -21.03
N VAL A 497 4.80 -20.00 -19.79
CA VAL A 497 5.63 -20.22 -18.61
C VAL A 497 5.35 -21.59 -18.01
N CYS A 498 6.35 -22.46 -18.00
CA CYS A 498 6.30 -23.73 -17.28
C CYS A 498 6.60 -23.52 -15.79
N ILE A 499 5.77 -24.09 -14.92
CA ILE A 499 5.98 -24.13 -13.47
C ILE A 499 5.92 -25.60 -13.05
N THR A 500 7.03 -26.15 -12.53
CA THR A 500 7.16 -27.59 -12.29
C THR A 500 7.97 -27.95 -11.04
N ASP A 501 7.53 -28.95 -10.26
CA ASP A 501 8.34 -29.62 -9.23
C ASP A 501 8.93 -30.99 -9.66
N THR A 502 8.65 -31.41 -10.90
CA THR A 502 9.12 -32.70 -11.46
C THR A 502 10.20 -32.55 -12.52
N GLY A 503 10.55 -31.30 -12.88
CA GLY A 503 11.72 -30.95 -13.70
C GLY A 503 11.43 -30.67 -15.18
N ASN A 504 10.20 -30.94 -15.66
CA ASN A 504 9.71 -30.45 -16.94
C ASN A 504 8.18 -30.43 -16.96
N CYS A 505 7.59 -29.46 -17.67
CA CYS A 505 6.17 -29.50 -18.00
C CYS A 505 5.96 -30.41 -19.22
N ASP A 506 4.87 -31.18 -19.24
CA ASP A 506 4.47 -31.88 -20.45
C ASP A 506 4.06 -30.83 -21.51
N ALA A 507 4.68 -30.91 -22.69
CA ALA A 507 4.72 -29.84 -23.70
C ALA A 507 3.40 -29.58 -24.47
N ASN A 508 2.24 -29.78 -23.83
CA ASN A 508 0.93 -29.40 -24.33
C ASN A 508 0.23 -28.53 -23.28
N PRO A 509 0.21 -27.19 -23.41
CA PRO A 509 -0.76 -26.39 -22.70
C PRO A 509 -2.18 -26.89 -23.06
N PRO A 510 -3.08 -27.12 -22.08
CA PRO A 510 -4.46 -27.44 -22.40
C PRO A 510 -5.08 -26.25 -23.13
N SER A 511 -5.43 -26.44 -24.41
CA SER A 511 -6.18 -25.47 -25.20
C SER A 511 -7.44 -25.04 -24.42
N PRO A 512 -7.83 -23.75 -24.42
CA PRO A 512 -8.94 -23.25 -23.62
C PRO A 512 -10.21 -24.02 -23.97
N THR A 513 -10.58 -24.95 -23.10
CA THR A 513 -11.72 -25.83 -23.34
C THR A 513 -12.97 -24.99 -23.12
N THR A 514 -13.72 -24.75 -24.19
CA THR A 514 -15.01 -24.04 -24.11
C THR A 514 -16.01 -24.89 -23.32
N VAL A 515 -15.96 -24.79 -21.99
CA VAL A 515 -16.92 -25.42 -21.09
C VAL A 515 -18.28 -24.77 -21.32
N THR A 516 -19.13 -25.47 -22.06
CA THR A 516 -20.56 -25.18 -22.08
C THR A 516 -21.08 -25.35 -20.65
N PRO A 517 -21.87 -24.42 -20.09
CA PRO A 517 -22.26 -24.48 -18.68
C PRO A 517 -23.11 -25.71 -18.41
N THR A 518 -22.50 -26.72 -17.79
CA THR A 518 -23.22 -27.81 -17.13
C THR A 518 -23.94 -27.20 -15.92
N PRO A 519 -25.25 -27.40 -15.74
CA PRO A 519 -25.95 -26.90 -14.56
C PRO A 519 -25.31 -27.47 -13.30
N ALA A 520 -25.00 -26.60 -12.34
CA ALA A 520 -24.30 -26.97 -11.11
C ALA A 520 -25.06 -28.08 -10.37
N PRO A 521 -24.37 -29.08 -9.79
CA PRO A 521 -25.01 -30.00 -8.86
C PRO A 521 -25.47 -29.22 -7.64
N THR A 522 -26.76 -29.27 -7.33
CA THR A 522 -27.29 -28.78 -6.06
C THR A 522 -26.76 -29.64 -4.92
N SER A 523 -25.60 -29.28 -4.38
CA SER A 523 -25.21 -29.66 -3.02
C SER A 523 -26.23 -29.08 -2.05
N ALA A 524 -26.71 -29.91 -1.12
CA ALA A 524 -27.50 -29.41 0.00
C ALA A 524 -26.62 -28.44 0.81
N CYS A 525 -27.18 -27.27 1.11
CA CYS A 525 -26.60 -26.30 2.02
C CYS A 525 -27.12 -26.63 3.42
N ASP A 526 -26.34 -27.43 4.14
CA ASP A 526 -26.60 -27.81 5.52
C ASP A 526 -25.33 -27.50 6.33
N ASP A 527 -25.46 -26.77 7.44
CA ASP A 527 -24.35 -26.43 8.34
C ASP A 527 -23.61 -27.69 8.84
N MET A 528 -22.31 -27.55 9.08
CA MET A 528 -21.54 -28.57 9.79
C MET A 528 -22.05 -28.70 11.23
N ALA A 529 -22.90 -29.71 11.47
CA ALA A 529 -23.60 -29.89 12.75
C ALA A 529 -22.66 -29.93 13.97
N GLY A 530 -22.80 -28.93 14.85
CA GLY A 530 -22.00 -28.79 16.06
C GLY A 530 -20.64 -28.10 15.86
N TRP A 531 -20.38 -27.51 14.69
CA TRP A 531 -19.23 -26.63 14.47
C TRP A 531 -19.38 -25.32 15.25
N THR A 532 -18.25 -24.84 15.79
CA THR A 532 -18.08 -23.50 16.33
C THR A 532 -16.69 -22.98 15.96
N ASP A 533 -16.53 -21.67 15.87
CA ASP A 533 -15.25 -21.03 15.59
C ASP A 533 -14.26 -21.04 16.78
N SER A 534 -13.15 -20.31 16.68
CA SER A 534 -12.14 -20.15 17.75
C SER A 534 -12.58 -19.35 18.98
N TYR A 535 -13.74 -18.69 18.92
CA TYR A 535 -14.34 -17.95 20.04
C TYR A 535 -15.55 -18.68 20.66
N GLY A 536 -16.05 -19.70 19.97
CA GLY A 536 -17.19 -20.53 20.39
C GLY A 536 -18.50 -20.18 19.70
N ASP A 537 -18.49 -19.32 18.68
CA ASP A 537 -19.67 -18.91 17.92
C ASP A 537 -20.03 -19.95 16.83
N SER A 538 -21.32 -20.26 16.69
CA SER A 538 -21.86 -21.22 15.72
C SER A 538 -22.20 -20.55 14.38
N CYS A 539 -22.59 -21.34 13.37
CA CYS A 539 -23.05 -20.82 12.07
C CYS A 539 -24.17 -19.77 12.19
N ASP A 540 -25.04 -19.84 13.22
CA ASP A 540 -26.08 -18.83 13.49
C ASP A 540 -25.54 -17.39 13.61
N TRP A 541 -24.28 -17.23 14.07
CA TRP A 541 -23.62 -15.93 14.13
C TRP A 541 -23.29 -15.40 12.74
N TYR A 542 -22.75 -16.26 11.88
CA TYR A 542 -22.37 -15.93 10.51
C TYR A 542 -23.62 -15.63 9.65
N GLU A 543 -24.71 -16.40 9.83
CA GLU A 543 -26.03 -16.08 9.26
C GLU A 543 -26.58 -14.70 9.68
N GLN A 544 -26.22 -14.21 10.87
CA GLN A 544 -26.71 -12.94 11.42
C GLN A 544 -25.83 -11.72 11.06
N TYR A 545 -24.51 -11.92 10.92
CA TYR A 545 -23.54 -10.82 10.79
C TYR A 545 -22.79 -10.77 9.46
N ASP A 546 -22.82 -11.83 8.64
CA ASP A 546 -22.33 -11.81 7.25
C ASP A 546 -23.49 -11.82 6.24
N SER A 547 -23.15 -11.98 4.96
CA SER A 547 -24.07 -12.09 3.84
C SER A 547 -23.90 -13.43 3.10
N THR A 548 -24.86 -13.76 2.24
CA THR A 548 -24.89 -15.02 1.49
C THR A 548 -23.56 -15.29 0.76
N GLY A 549 -22.93 -16.41 1.08
CA GLY A 549 -21.60 -16.78 0.63
C GLY A 549 -20.46 -16.57 1.65
N CYS A 550 -20.75 -16.03 2.85
CA CYS A 550 -19.73 -15.69 3.86
C CYS A 550 -18.55 -14.84 3.31
N PRO A 551 -18.77 -13.80 2.49
CA PRO A 551 -17.67 -13.07 1.84
C PRO A 551 -16.83 -12.23 2.80
N SER A 552 -17.33 -11.91 4.00
CA SER A 552 -16.66 -11.02 4.96
C SER A 552 -15.84 -11.81 5.99
N TYR A 553 -16.37 -12.93 6.46
CA TYR A 553 -15.84 -13.69 7.59
C TYR A 553 -15.55 -15.17 7.27
N GLY A 554 -15.86 -15.63 6.05
CA GLY A 554 -15.85 -17.04 5.68
C GLY A 554 -14.54 -17.80 5.85
N GLU A 555 -13.38 -17.15 5.69
CA GLU A 555 -12.06 -17.77 5.88
C GLU A 555 -11.39 -17.44 7.22
N TYR A 556 -12.11 -16.78 8.13
CA TYR A 556 -11.58 -16.38 9.43
C TYR A 556 -11.93 -17.38 10.54
N TRP A 557 -11.20 -17.29 11.65
CA TRP A 557 -11.56 -17.91 12.94
C TRP A 557 -11.83 -19.42 12.87
N ALA A 558 -11.06 -20.14 12.05
CA ALA A 558 -11.11 -21.59 11.96
C ALA A 558 -11.16 -22.25 13.35
N ASN A 559 -12.04 -23.24 13.50
CA ASN A 559 -12.15 -24.02 14.74
C ASN A 559 -10.76 -24.56 15.15
N PRO A 560 -10.28 -24.30 16.38
CA PRO A 560 -8.88 -24.55 16.75
C PRO A 560 -8.52 -26.04 16.86
N ASP A 561 -9.52 -26.91 17.02
CA ASP A 561 -9.33 -28.37 17.11
C ASP A 561 -9.39 -29.07 15.73
N THR A 562 -10.08 -28.47 14.75
CA THR A 562 -10.36 -29.09 13.44
C THR A 562 -9.82 -28.34 12.23
N GLY A 563 -9.44 -27.06 12.37
CA GLY A 563 -8.96 -26.20 11.28
C GLY A 563 -10.04 -25.78 10.28
N VAL A 564 -11.32 -26.04 10.56
CA VAL A 564 -12.45 -25.75 9.65
C VAL A 564 -12.92 -24.30 9.82
N THR A 565 -12.88 -23.51 8.74
CA THR A 565 -13.41 -22.13 8.65
C THR A 565 -14.94 -22.11 8.44
N PRO A 566 -15.64 -20.97 8.67
CA PRO A 566 -17.08 -20.85 8.41
C PRO A 566 -17.49 -21.22 6.96
N ASN A 567 -16.64 -20.92 5.98
CA ASN A 567 -16.82 -21.36 4.59
C ASN A 567 -16.74 -22.88 4.46
N MET A 568 -15.74 -23.52 5.08
CA MET A 568 -15.62 -24.97 5.10
C MET A 568 -16.75 -25.65 5.90
N ALA A 569 -17.35 -24.94 6.86
CA ALA A 569 -18.49 -25.38 7.66
C ALA A 569 -19.86 -25.13 6.99
N CYS A 570 -19.89 -24.50 5.81
CA CYS A 570 -21.10 -24.15 5.05
C CYS A 570 -22.06 -23.16 5.75
N CYS A 571 -21.60 -22.35 6.70
CA CYS A 571 -22.43 -21.45 7.52
C CYS A 571 -23.20 -20.34 6.76
N TRP A 572 -23.04 -20.25 5.44
CA TRP A 572 -23.95 -19.57 4.52
C TRP A 572 -23.95 -20.31 3.19
N CYS A 573 -25.11 -20.47 2.57
CA CYS A 573 -25.23 -21.09 1.26
C CYS A 573 -24.44 -20.31 0.18
N GLY A 574 -23.54 -21.02 -0.52
CA GLY A 574 -22.67 -20.44 -1.54
C GLY A 574 -21.24 -20.13 -1.05
N GLY A 575 -20.96 -20.27 0.24
CA GLY A 575 -19.59 -20.29 0.78
C GLY A 575 -18.98 -21.70 0.73
N GLY A 576 -17.64 -21.78 0.74
CA GLY A 576 -16.90 -23.04 0.84
C GLY A 576 -16.03 -23.41 -0.36
N SER A 577 -14.72 -23.52 -0.13
CA SER A 577 -13.82 -24.24 -1.02
C SER A 577 -14.10 -25.75 -0.97
N SER A 578 -14.42 -26.35 -2.13
CA SER A 578 -14.89 -27.74 -2.25
C SER A 578 -13.81 -28.81 -1.95
N LEU A 579 -13.41 -28.97 -0.69
CA LEU A 579 -12.53 -30.06 -0.25
C LEU A 579 -13.32 -31.25 0.31
N THR A 580 -13.53 -32.22 -0.58
CA THR A 580 -13.63 -33.68 -0.31
C THR A 580 -14.71 -34.18 0.68
N SER A 581 -15.76 -34.76 0.08
CA SER A 581 -16.38 -36.05 0.46
C SER A 581 -16.35 -36.51 1.94
N SER A 582 -17.55 -36.52 2.53
CA SER A 582 -17.97 -37.22 3.77
C SER A 582 -17.07 -38.38 4.26
N PRO A 583 -16.67 -38.40 5.54
CA PRO A 583 -16.06 -39.58 6.16
C PRO A 583 -17.00 -40.79 6.08
N ALA A 584 -16.51 -41.89 5.50
CA ALA A 584 -17.29 -43.12 5.39
C ALA A 584 -17.58 -43.73 6.77
N LEU A 585 -18.79 -43.50 7.30
CA LEU A 585 -19.24 -44.12 8.54
C LEU A 585 -19.34 -45.64 8.38
N ARG A 586 -18.54 -46.31 9.20
CA ARG A 586 -18.39 -47.76 9.35
C ARG A 586 -19.75 -48.44 9.60
N PRO A 587 -20.16 -49.47 8.83
CA PRO A 587 -21.47 -50.10 9.02
C PRO A 587 -21.56 -50.82 10.37
N THR A 588 -22.47 -50.37 11.24
CA THR A 588 -22.89 -51.08 12.46
C THR A 588 -23.84 -52.21 12.09
N LEU A 589 -23.45 -53.45 12.40
CA LEU A 589 -24.27 -54.64 12.13
C LEU A 589 -25.49 -54.68 13.05
N SER A 590 -26.66 -54.89 12.46
CA SER A 590 -27.90 -55.31 13.13
C SER A 590 -28.30 -56.73 12.69
N PRO A 591 -29.12 -57.47 13.47
CA PRO A 591 -28.86 -58.90 13.64
C PRO A 591 -29.76 -59.88 12.85
N THR A 592 -29.19 -61.07 12.65
CA THR A 592 -29.85 -62.38 12.54
C THR A 592 -30.69 -62.72 11.29
N SER A 593 -30.14 -63.64 10.49
CA SER A 593 -30.84 -64.85 10.04
C SER A 593 -29.81 -65.96 9.80
N ALA A 594 -30.00 -67.13 10.41
CA ALA A 594 -29.23 -68.36 10.16
C ALA A 594 -30.12 -69.38 9.41
N PRO A 595 -29.69 -70.62 9.07
CA PRO A 595 -28.33 -71.19 8.99
C PRO A 595 -28.06 -71.86 7.60
N THR A 596 -26.94 -72.56 7.41
CA THR A 596 -26.87 -73.99 6.99
C THR A 596 -25.41 -74.49 6.91
N LEU A 597 -25.23 -75.79 7.20
CA LEU A 597 -23.99 -76.60 7.31
C LEU A 597 -23.25 -76.73 5.94
N SER A 598 -21.96 -77.10 5.79
CA SER A 598 -21.23 -78.27 6.35
C SER A 598 -19.68 -78.14 6.14
N PRO A 599 -18.81 -79.03 6.67
CA PRO A 599 -17.36 -78.76 6.90
C PRO A 599 -16.38 -79.52 5.95
N THR A 600 -15.08 -79.60 6.35
CA THR A 600 -13.96 -80.51 5.90
C THR A 600 -12.88 -79.77 5.06
N SER A 601 -11.55 -79.84 5.29
CA SER A 601 -10.68 -80.39 6.36
C SER A 601 -9.25 -79.80 6.31
N ALA A 602 -8.48 -79.93 7.39
CA ALA A 602 -7.00 -79.81 7.40
C ALA A 602 -6.33 -81.10 6.83
N PRO A 603 -5.00 -81.33 6.85
CA PRO A 603 -3.86 -80.48 7.28
C PRO A 603 -2.67 -80.47 6.26
N THR A 604 -1.50 -79.92 6.63
CA THR A 604 -0.21 -80.65 6.86
C THR A 604 0.96 -79.65 7.09
N SER A 605 2.07 -80.13 7.67
CA SER A 605 3.04 -79.39 8.48
C SER A 605 4.48 -79.28 7.95
N ALA A 606 5.15 -78.14 8.26
CA ALA A 606 6.56 -78.02 8.72
C ALA A 606 7.72 -78.47 7.77
N PRO A 607 9.02 -78.28 8.15
CA PRO A 607 9.73 -77.13 8.77
C PRO A 607 11.00 -76.72 7.98
N THR A 608 11.82 -75.77 8.47
CA THR A 608 13.29 -75.90 8.78
C THR A 608 13.92 -74.53 9.11
N SER A 609 15.08 -74.54 9.79
CA SER A 609 15.63 -73.52 10.70
C SER A 609 16.90 -72.78 10.23
N ALA A 610 17.05 -71.50 10.65
CA ALA A 610 18.26 -70.84 11.24
C ALA A 610 19.60 -70.81 10.43
N PRO A 611 20.70 -70.10 10.84
CA PRO A 611 20.93 -69.37 12.11
C PRO A 611 21.73 -68.01 12.05
N THR A 612 21.81 -67.31 13.20
CA THR A 612 22.90 -66.40 13.72
C THR A 612 23.43 -65.22 12.86
N SER A 613 23.92 -64.09 13.42
CA SER A 613 24.10 -63.59 14.81
C SER A 613 24.30 -62.06 14.80
N ALA A 614 23.98 -61.37 15.90
CA ALA A 614 24.35 -59.97 16.15
C ALA A 614 25.62 -59.89 17.04
N PRO A 615 26.34 -58.75 17.06
CA PRO A 615 27.53 -58.55 17.90
C PRO A 615 27.22 -57.86 19.25
N THR A 616 28.13 -58.09 20.21
CA THR A 616 28.25 -57.49 21.57
C THR A 616 27.29 -58.00 22.65
#